data_AF-A0A4P9WH93-F1
#
_entry.id   AF-A0A4P9WH93-F1
#
_cell.length_a   1.000
_cell.length_b   1.000
_cell.length_c   1.000
_cell.angle_alpha   90.00
_cell.angle_beta   90.00
_cell.angle_gamma   90.00
#
_symmetry.space_group_name_H-M   'P 1'
#
loop_
_entity.id
_entity.type
_entity.pdbx_description
1 polymer ?
#
loop_
_entity_poly.entity_id
_entity_poly.type
_entity_poly.pdbx_seq_one_letter_code
_entity_poly.pdbx_strand_id
1 'polypeptide(L)'
;YAASRFAATLRRQLFREHLGLFPPQPVETHTVSMRPPPHPQEEHLGPDDDAVADPLSNDFYHGLWKATARANTEIFREVFHCVPDDTVRSWDDYKAFFPEFAVPGHPPDDKATPASLARVAQVRGHLVEFPLAFLVNEDLLDDKLSTELLNDATMKLYL
;
A
#
# COMPACT_ATOMS: atom_id res chain seq x y z
N TYR A 1 19.12 18.13 -10.99
CA TYR A 1 20.01 17.03 -10.54
C TYR A 1 20.15 16.03 -11.69
N ALA A 2 21.34 15.47 -11.94
CA ALA A 2 21.54 14.48 -12.99
C ALA A 2 21.35 13.06 -12.42
N ALA A 3 20.38 12.32 -12.93
CA ALA A 3 20.12 10.93 -12.56
C ALA A 3 20.30 10.00 -13.77
N SER A 4 20.66 8.74 -13.54
CA SER A 4 20.73 7.75 -14.62
C SER A 4 19.36 7.56 -15.27
N ARG A 5 19.29 7.50 -16.60
CA ARG A 5 18.04 7.32 -17.35
C ARG A 5 17.20 6.16 -16.82
N PHE A 6 17.81 4.98 -16.69
CA PHE A 6 17.10 3.76 -16.25
C PHE A 6 16.42 3.92 -14.88
N ALA A 7 17.17 4.34 -13.85
CA ALA A 7 16.60 4.50 -12.50
C ALA A 7 15.53 5.61 -12.45
N ALA A 8 15.73 6.71 -13.18
CA ALA A 8 14.77 7.81 -13.22
C ALA A 8 13.45 7.38 -13.87
N THR A 9 13.51 6.74 -15.03
CA THR A 9 12.34 6.25 -15.76
C THR A 9 11.58 5.20 -14.94
N LEU A 10 12.28 4.20 -14.39
CA LEU A 10 11.64 3.16 -13.58
C LEU A 10 10.96 3.73 -12.33
N ARG A 11 11.63 4.64 -11.60
CA ARG A 11 11.05 5.29 -10.42
C ARG A 11 9.79 6.06 -10.77
N ARG A 12 9.81 6.86 -11.85
CA ARG A 12 8.64 7.65 -12.28
C ARG A 12 7.49 6.74 -12.68
N GLN A 13 7.76 5.65 -13.38
CA GLN A 13 6.77 4.63 -13.71
C GLN A 13 6.13 4.05 -12.43
N LEU A 14 6.93 3.56 -11.49
CA LEU A 14 6.41 2.99 -10.24
C LEU A 14 5.59 4.02 -9.45
N PHE A 15 6.05 5.26 -9.32
CA PHE A 15 5.32 6.28 -8.58
C PHE A 15 3.97 6.59 -9.20
N ARG A 16 3.92 6.73 -10.52
CA ARG A 16 2.65 6.96 -11.22
C ARG A 16 1.69 5.79 -11.07
N GLU A 17 2.19 4.57 -11.09
CA GLU A 17 1.37 3.37 -10.87
C GLU A 17 0.74 3.40 -9.47
N HIS A 18 1.56 3.59 -8.44
CA HIS A 18 1.12 3.61 -7.03
C HIS A 18 0.20 4.79 -6.70
N LEU A 19 0.33 5.91 -7.42
CA LEU A 19 -0.52 7.09 -7.29
C LEU A 19 -1.78 7.04 -8.18
N GLY A 20 -1.94 6.02 -9.02
CA GLY A 20 -3.07 5.91 -9.95
C GLY A 20 -3.05 6.95 -11.08
N LEU A 21 -1.87 7.42 -11.47
CA LEU A 21 -1.63 8.36 -12.58
C LEU A 21 -1.38 7.65 -13.92
N PHE A 22 -1.59 6.33 -13.95
CA PHE A 22 -1.62 5.56 -15.19
C PHE A 22 -3.05 5.46 -15.71
N PRO A 23 -3.26 5.59 -17.03
CA PRO A 23 -4.53 5.20 -17.62
C PRO A 23 -4.79 3.71 -17.37
N PRO A 24 -6.05 3.27 -17.30
CA PRO A 24 -6.40 1.85 -17.21
C PRO A 24 -5.72 1.05 -18.32
N GLN A 25 -5.00 0.01 -17.94
CA GLN A 25 -4.30 -0.86 -18.89
C GLN A 25 -5.17 -2.10 -19.22
N PRO A 26 -5.20 -2.53 -20.49
CA PRO A 26 -5.90 -3.75 -20.87
C PRO A 26 -5.17 -4.99 -20.32
N VAL A 27 -5.90 -5.83 -19.58
CA VAL A 27 -5.33 -7.00 -18.87
C VAL A 27 -4.84 -8.11 -19.81
N GLU A 28 -5.44 -8.24 -20.99
CA GLU A 28 -5.14 -9.30 -21.97
C GLU A 28 -4.02 -8.94 -22.94
N THR A 29 -3.50 -7.72 -22.88
CA THR A 29 -2.52 -7.24 -23.86
C THR A 29 -1.10 -7.42 -23.33
N HIS A 30 -0.32 -8.26 -24.02
CA HIS A 30 1.11 -8.39 -23.74
C HIS A 30 1.90 -7.20 -24.29
N THR A 31 2.54 -6.44 -23.41
CA THR A 31 3.41 -5.31 -23.78
C THR A 31 4.88 -5.74 -23.88
N VAL A 32 5.73 -4.89 -24.47
CA VAL A 32 7.18 -5.18 -24.55
C VAL A 32 7.80 -5.23 -23.15
N SER A 33 7.24 -4.46 -22.20
CA SER A 33 7.67 -4.42 -20.80
C SER A 33 7.47 -5.74 -20.04
N MET A 34 6.67 -6.68 -20.57
CA MET A 34 6.49 -8.02 -19.99
C MET A 34 7.55 -9.04 -20.46
N ARG A 35 8.48 -8.62 -21.33
CA ARG A 35 9.51 -9.52 -21.88
C ARG A 35 10.82 -9.40 -21.12
N PRO A 36 11.57 -10.51 -20.97
CA PRO A 36 12.90 -10.45 -20.37
C PRO A 36 13.89 -9.71 -21.29
N PRO A 37 15.09 -9.33 -20.78
CA PRO A 37 16.18 -8.83 -21.61
C PRO A 37 16.42 -9.74 -22.83
N PRO A 38 16.73 -9.21 -24.04
CA PRO A 38 17.22 -7.86 -24.35
C PRO A 38 16.15 -6.83 -24.75
N HIS A 39 14.86 -7.12 -24.52
CA HIS A 39 13.79 -6.19 -24.91
C HIS A 39 13.83 -4.92 -24.06
N PRO A 40 13.89 -3.72 -24.67
CA PRO A 40 13.92 -2.47 -23.91
C PRO A 40 12.57 -2.18 -23.26
N GLN A 41 12.59 -1.61 -22.06
CA GLN A 41 11.38 -1.21 -21.33
C GLN A 41 10.75 0.02 -21.98
N GLU A 42 9.41 0.06 -22.05
CA GLU A 42 8.68 1.16 -22.67
C GLU A 42 8.65 2.38 -21.74
N GLU A 43 9.15 3.52 -22.22
CA GLU A 43 9.08 4.79 -21.50
C GLU A 43 7.68 5.38 -21.64
N HIS A 44 6.89 5.29 -20.59
CA HIS A 44 5.56 5.89 -20.54
C HIS A 44 5.66 7.31 -19.98
N LEU A 45 6.06 8.28 -20.81
CA LEU A 45 6.00 9.70 -20.42
C LEU A 45 4.58 10.22 -20.64
N GLY A 46 3.97 10.77 -19.60
CA GLY A 46 2.61 11.31 -19.62
C GLY A 46 2.55 12.73 -19.04
N PRO A 47 1.40 13.41 -19.13
CA PRO A 47 1.25 14.77 -18.61
C PRO A 47 1.51 14.86 -17.10
N ASP A 48 1.27 13.78 -16.36
CA ASP A 48 1.51 13.72 -14.91
C ASP A 48 2.96 13.40 -14.53
N ASP A 49 3.88 13.30 -15.50
CA ASP A 49 5.30 13.00 -15.22
C ASP A 49 5.96 14.11 -14.39
N ASP A 50 5.56 15.36 -14.64
CA ASP A 50 6.07 16.53 -13.91
C ASP A 50 5.73 16.46 -12.41
N ALA A 51 4.56 15.91 -12.06
CA ALA A 51 4.13 15.75 -10.67
C ALA A 51 5.00 14.77 -9.88
N VAL A 52 5.65 13.82 -10.56
CA VAL A 52 6.54 12.82 -9.94
C VAL A 52 8.01 13.05 -10.27
N ALA A 53 8.35 14.16 -10.94
CA ALA A 53 9.69 14.42 -11.43
C ALA A 53 10.70 14.61 -10.28
N ASP A 54 10.32 15.40 -9.27
CA ASP A 54 11.11 15.64 -8.05
C ASP A 54 10.53 14.90 -6.82
N PRO A 55 11.12 13.74 -6.46
CA PRO A 55 10.64 12.94 -5.35
C PRO A 55 10.95 13.52 -3.96
N LEU A 56 11.80 14.56 -3.87
CA LEU A 56 12.20 15.16 -2.60
C LEU A 56 11.48 16.48 -2.31
N SER A 57 10.70 16.98 -3.28
CA SER A 57 9.90 18.19 -3.07
C SER A 57 8.84 17.95 -2.00
N ASN A 58 8.57 18.98 -1.18
CA ASN A 58 7.51 18.93 -0.17
C ASN A 58 6.13 18.73 -0.82
N ASP A 59 5.91 19.35 -1.98
CA ASP A 59 4.67 19.23 -2.75
C ASP A 59 4.42 17.78 -3.16
N PHE A 60 5.45 17.08 -3.62
CA PHE A 60 5.36 15.65 -3.91
C PHE A 60 5.19 14.83 -2.63
N TYR A 61 6.11 14.91 -1.67
CA TYR A 61 6.15 13.98 -0.54
C TYR A 61 4.95 14.16 0.39
N HIS A 62 4.63 15.39 0.77
CA HIS A 62 3.52 15.68 1.68
C HIS A 62 2.19 15.86 0.94
N GLY A 63 2.19 16.60 -0.17
CA GLY A 63 0.98 17.01 -0.88
C GLY A 63 0.40 15.92 -1.78
N LEU A 64 1.24 15.02 -2.31
CA LEU A 64 0.80 13.95 -3.20
C LEU A 64 0.97 12.58 -2.53
N TRP A 65 2.20 12.15 -2.25
CA TRP A 65 2.51 10.80 -1.78
C TRP A 65 1.81 10.47 -0.45
N LYS A 66 2.12 11.21 0.63
CA LYS A 66 1.50 10.94 1.94
C LYS A 66 0.01 11.25 1.97
N ALA A 67 -0.43 12.31 1.31
CA ALA A 67 -1.85 12.66 1.25
C ALA A 67 -2.68 11.54 0.59
N THR A 68 -2.21 10.99 -0.53
CA THR A 68 -2.86 9.86 -1.21
C THR A 68 -2.84 8.61 -0.33
N ALA A 69 -1.69 8.27 0.27
CA ALA A 69 -1.57 7.11 1.16
C ALA A 69 -2.57 7.17 2.33
N ARG A 70 -2.64 8.32 3.00
CA ARG A 70 -3.54 8.55 4.12
C ARG A 70 -5.01 8.47 3.70
N ALA A 71 -5.38 9.17 2.63
CA ALA A 71 -6.76 9.17 2.13
C ALA A 71 -7.22 7.75 1.74
N ASN A 72 -6.38 7.00 1.03
CA ASN A 72 -6.67 5.60 0.70
C ASN A 72 -6.82 4.75 1.96
N THR A 73 -5.91 4.89 2.94
CA THR A 73 -5.95 4.13 4.20
C THR A 73 -7.24 4.38 4.98
N GLU A 74 -7.66 5.65 5.08
CA GLU A 74 -8.93 6.02 5.72
C GLU A 74 -10.13 5.39 4.99
N ILE A 75 -10.15 5.41 3.65
CA ILE A 75 -11.21 4.80 2.85
C ILE A 75 -11.26 3.28 3.06
N PHE A 76 -10.11 2.60 3.00
CA PHE A 76 -10.04 1.15 3.18
C PHE A 76 -10.49 0.73 4.58
N ARG A 77 -10.05 1.46 5.62
CA ARG A 77 -10.50 1.26 7.00
C ARG A 77 -12.01 1.43 7.12
N GLU A 78 -12.56 2.53 6.60
CA GLU A 78 -13.98 2.86 6.72
C GLU A 78 -14.88 1.82 6.05
N VAL A 79 -14.54 1.41 4.82
CA VAL A 79 -15.40 0.59 3.97
C VAL A 79 -15.22 -0.90 4.22
N PHE A 80 -13.99 -1.36 4.37
CA PHE A 80 -13.68 -2.80 4.38
C PHE A 80 -13.23 -3.32 5.74
N HIS A 81 -12.94 -2.43 6.72
CA HIS A 81 -12.38 -2.81 8.03
C HIS A 81 -11.14 -3.70 7.87
N CYS A 82 -10.25 -3.31 6.94
CA CYS A 82 -9.02 -4.05 6.72
C CYS A 82 -8.12 -4.01 7.96
N VAL A 83 -7.47 -5.13 8.21
CA VAL A 83 -6.36 -5.28 9.15
C VAL A 83 -5.10 -5.64 8.35
N PRO A 84 -3.89 -5.22 8.76
CA PRO A 84 -3.56 -4.49 9.98
C PRO A 84 -3.98 -3.01 9.96
N ASP A 85 -4.21 -2.40 11.13
CA ASP A 85 -4.60 -0.99 11.27
C ASP A 85 -4.15 -0.38 12.61
N ASP A 86 -3.75 0.90 12.62
CA ASP A 86 -3.25 1.60 13.82
C ASP A 86 -4.32 1.83 14.91
N THR A 87 -5.61 1.71 14.59
CA THR A 87 -6.70 1.79 15.58
C THR A 87 -6.85 0.50 16.39
N VAL A 88 -6.26 -0.61 15.93
CA VAL A 88 -6.32 -1.92 16.55
C VAL A 88 -5.00 -2.21 17.27
N ARG A 89 -4.94 -1.93 18.57
CA ARG A 89 -3.69 -1.96 19.34
C ARG A 89 -3.53 -3.19 20.22
N SER A 90 -4.58 -3.97 20.40
CA SER A 90 -4.63 -5.20 21.21
C SER A 90 -5.47 -6.30 20.54
N TRP A 91 -5.36 -7.53 21.02
CA TRP A 91 -6.19 -8.63 20.54
C TRP A 91 -7.68 -8.44 20.89
N ASP A 92 -7.97 -7.74 21.97
CA ASP A 92 -9.34 -7.39 22.34
C ASP A 92 -9.92 -6.34 21.39
N ASP A 93 -9.12 -5.33 21.01
CA ASP A 93 -9.50 -4.38 19.94
C ASP A 93 -9.73 -5.10 18.62
N TYR A 94 -8.88 -6.09 18.29
CA TYR A 94 -8.99 -6.85 17.05
C TYR A 94 -10.31 -7.59 16.96
N LYS A 95 -10.71 -8.29 18.03
CA LYS A 95 -11.98 -9.02 18.08
C LYS A 95 -13.19 -8.09 18.02
N ALA A 96 -13.08 -6.89 18.60
CA ALA A 96 -14.13 -5.88 18.53
C ALA A 96 -14.25 -5.24 17.14
N PHE A 97 -13.12 -5.05 16.46
CA PHE A 97 -13.02 -4.41 15.14
C PHE A 97 -13.38 -5.38 14.00
N PHE A 98 -12.93 -6.62 14.08
CA PHE A 98 -13.13 -7.63 13.05
C PHE A 98 -14.01 -8.78 13.60
N PRO A 99 -15.35 -8.72 13.42
CA PRO A 99 -16.26 -9.72 13.96
C PRO A 99 -16.06 -11.08 13.29
N GLU A 100 -16.40 -12.16 14.00
CA GLU A 100 -16.12 -13.56 13.62
C GLU A 100 -16.70 -13.98 12.24
N PHE A 101 -17.71 -13.26 11.75
CA PHE A 101 -18.37 -13.53 10.47
C PHE A 101 -17.99 -12.56 9.34
N ALA A 102 -17.06 -11.63 9.57
CA ALA A 102 -16.58 -10.72 8.53
C ALA A 102 -15.75 -11.49 7.49
N VAL A 103 -16.12 -11.35 6.21
CA VAL A 103 -15.34 -11.89 5.10
C VAL A 103 -14.24 -10.89 4.76
N PRO A 104 -12.95 -11.27 4.86
CA PRO A 104 -11.86 -10.37 4.50
C PRO A 104 -11.99 -9.84 3.07
N GLY A 105 -11.82 -8.53 2.90
CA GLY A 105 -11.88 -7.88 1.59
C GLY A 105 -13.29 -7.60 1.04
N HIS A 106 -14.34 -8.04 1.74
CA HIS A 106 -15.70 -7.61 1.44
C HIS A 106 -16.13 -6.54 2.46
N PRO A 107 -16.81 -5.46 2.04
CA PRO A 107 -17.45 -4.58 2.99
C PRO A 107 -18.39 -5.38 3.87
N PRO A 108 -18.40 -5.17 5.20
CA PRO A 108 -19.44 -5.69 6.07
C PRO A 108 -20.83 -5.38 5.49
N ASP A 109 -21.80 -6.29 5.66
CA ASP A 109 -23.12 -6.17 5.02
C ASP A 109 -23.84 -4.85 5.34
N ASP A 110 -23.64 -4.33 6.56
CA ASP A 110 -24.14 -3.04 7.04
C ASP A 110 -23.47 -1.83 6.36
N LYS A 111 -22.26 -2.02 5.81
CA LYS A 111 -21.46 -0.99 5.12
C LYS A 111 -21.51 -1.09 3.61
N ALA A 112 -22.09 -2.14 3.02
CA ALA A 112 -22.29 -2.29 1.59
C ALA A 112 -23.41 -1.36 1.05
N THR A 113 -23.20 -0.05 1.14
CA THR A 113 -24.17 0.99 0.77
C THR A 113 -23.69 1.79 -0.46
N PRO A 114 -24.59 2.48 -1.19
CA PRO A 114 -24.18 3.39 -2.26
C PRO A 114 -23.18 4.47 -1.81
N ALA A 115 -23.21 4.85 -0.53
CA ALA A 115 -22.28 5.80 0.04
C ALA A 115 -20.85 5.23 0.15
N SER A 116 -20.69 3.95 0.50
CA SER A 116 -19.37 3.33 0.55
C SER A 116 -18.80 3.12 -0.84
N LEU A 117 -19.63 2.80 -1.84
CA LEU A 117 -19.20 2.78 -3.25
C LEU A 117 -18.70 4.15 -3.72
N ALA A 118 -19.42 5.24 -3.37
CA ALA A 118 -18.97 6.60 -3.67
C ALA A 118 -17.67 6.97 -2.95
N ARG A 119 -17.39 6.34 -1.80
CA ARG A 119 -16.14 6.51 -1.07
C ARG A 119 -14.99 5.74 -1.73
N VAL A 120 -15.21 4.49 -2.14
CA VAL A 120 -14.22 3.68 -2.89
C VAL A 120 -13.85 4.34 -4.22
N ALA A 121 -14.80 4.99 -4.90
CA ALA A 121 -14.53 5.72 -6.15
C ALA A 121 -13.51 6.87 -6.00
N GLN A 122 -13.21 7.31 -4.77
CA GLN A 122 -12.22 8.36 -4.49
C GLN A 122 -10.80 7.81 -4.34
N VAL A 123 -10.63 6.49 -4.18
CA VAL A 123 -9.33 5.84 -4.07
C VAL A 123 -8.53 6.07 -5.35
N ARG A 124 -7.25 6.43 -5.19
CA ARG A 124 -6.32 6.60 -6.32
C ARG A 124 -5.10 5.71 -6.13
N GLY A 125 -4.84 4.89 -7.15
CA GLY A 125 -3.75 3.92 -7.10
C GLY A 125 -3.93 2.92 -5.95
N HIS A 126 -2.82 2.44 -5.41
CA HIS A 126 -2.79 1.41 -4.38
C HIS A 126 -1.85 1.74 -3.21
N LEU A 127 -1.42 3.01 -3.11
CA LEU A 127 -0.62 3.47 -2.00
C LEU A 127 -1.45 3.54 -0.71
N VAL A 128 -0.96 2.95 0.37
CA VAL A 128 -1.55 3.01 1.72
C VAL A 128 -0.44 3.23 2.75
N GLU A 129 -0.79 3.78 3.91
CA GLU A 129 0.13 3.91 5.03
C GLU A 129 0.30 2.55 5.69
N PHE A 130 1.55 2.18 5.96
CA PHE A 130 1.84 0.96 6.70
C PHE A 130 1.57 1.21 8.20
N PRO A 131 0.70 0.43 8.85
CA PRO A 131 0.34 0.64 10.25
C PRO A 131 1.49 0.19 11.16
N LEU A 132 2.03 1.11 11.95
CA LEU A 132 3.15 0.87 12.86
C LEU A 132 2.70 0.58 14.30
N ALA A 133 1.46 0.89 14.64
CA ALA A 133 0.88 0.75 15.97
C ALA A 133 -0.09 -0.45 16.10
N PHE A 134 -0.23 -1.24 15.04
CA PHE A 134 -1.06 -2.44 15.06
C PHE A 134 -0.53 -3.45 16.08
N LEU A 135 -1.40 -3.90 16.99
CA LEU A 135 -1.07 -4.84 18.08
C LEU A 135 0.14 -4.43 18.95
N VAL A 136 0.45 -3.14 19.01
CA VAL A 136 1.64 -2.63 19.74
C VAL A 136 1.60 -2.91 21.26
N ASN A 137 0.42 -3.20 21.81
CA ASN A 137 0.25 -3.54 23.23
C ASN A 137 0.33 -5.05 23.50
N GLU A 138 0.53 -5.88 22.47
CA GLU A 138 0.63 -7.34 22.59
C GLU A 138 2.08 -7.80 22.43
N ASP A 139 2.45 -8.83 23.18
CA ASP A 139 3.69 -9.54 22.92
C ASP A 139 3.44 -10.58 21.82
N LEU A 140 3.86 -10.24 20.60
CA LEU A 140 3.73 -11.13 19.43
C LEU A 140 4.78 -12.24 19.42
N LEU A 141 5.78 -12.18 20.33
CA LEU A 141 6.82 -13.19 20.48
C LEU A 141 6.40 -14.22 21.53
N ASP A 142 5.27 -14.90 21.32
CA ASP A 142 4.88 -16.01 22.20
C ASP A 142 6.01 -17.06 22.27
N ASP A 143 6.21 -17.67 23.45
CA ASP A 143 7.37 -18.50 23.83
C ASP A 143 7.57 -19.76 22.93
N LYS A 144 6.56 -20.06 22.10
CA LYS A 144 6.56 -21.14 21.10
C LYS A 144 7.13 -20.72 19.75
N LEU A 145 7.08 -19.43 19.38
CA LEU A 145 7.70 -18.92 18.16
C LEU A 145 9.21 -18.72 18.33
N SER A 146 9.63 -18.32 19.54
CA SER A 146 11.03 -18.07 19.89
C SER A 146 11.90 -19.35 19.87
N THR A 147 11.31 -20.50 20.17
CA THR A 147 12.04 -21.76 20.35
C THR A 147 12.18 -22.59 19.06
N GLU A 148 11.24 -22.49 18.11
CA GLU A 148 11.25 -23.31 16.89
C GLU A 148 11.67 -22.56 15.60
N LEU A 149 11.47 -21.24 15.51
CA LEU A 149 11.60 -20.50 14.25
C LEU A 149 12.81 -19.56 14.16
N LEU A 150 13.32 -19.04 15.27
CA LEU A 150 14.51 -18.19 15.29
C LEU A 150 15.66 -18.88 16.01
N ASN A 151 16.78 -19.05 15.31
CA ASN A 151 18.00 -19.51 15.97
C ASN A 151 18.56 -18.42 16.90
N ASP A 152 19.30 -18.84 17.94
CA ASP A 152 19.93 -17.95 18.92
C ASP A 152 20.78 -16.82 18.29
N ALA A 153 21.34 -17.07 17.11
CA ALA A 153 22.14 -16.07 16.39
C ALA A 153 21.28 -14.93 15.81
N THR A 154 20.06 -15.23 15.38
CA THR A 154 19.13 -14.26 14.80
C THR A 154 18.49 -13.42 15.90
N MET A 155 18.15 -14.00 17.05
CA MET A 155 17.56 -13.27 18.18
C MET A 155 18.47 -12.16 18.73
N LYS A 156 19.80 -12.37 18.76
CA LYS A 156 20.78 -11.37 19.22
C LYS A 156 20.91 -10.13 18.33
N LEU A 157 20.36 -10.15 17.11
CA LEU A 157 20.36 -8.98 16.21
C LEU A 157 19.16 -8.07 16.44
N TYR A 158 18.09 -8.57 17.08
CA TYR A 158 16.84 -7.86 17.28
C TYR A 158 16.61 -7.36 18.72
N LEU A 159 17.44 -7.81 19.68
CA LEU A 159 17.48 -7.38 21.09
C LEU A 159 18.74 -6.54 21.36
#